data_AF-A0A4R6JN65-F1
#
_entry.id   AF-A0A4R6JN65-F1
#
_cell.length_a   1.000
_cell.length_b   1.000
_cell.length_c   1.000
_cell.angle_alpha   90.00
_cell.angle_beta   90.00
_cell.angle_gamma   90.00
#
_symmetry.space_group_name_H-M   'P 1'
#
loop_
_entity.id
_entity.type
_entity.pdbx_description
1 polymer ?
#
loop_
_entity_poly.entity_id
_entity_poly.type
_entity_poly.pdbx_seq_one_letter_code
_entity_poly.pdbx_strand_id
1 'polypeptide(L)'
;MRVRSFIMAAALTMAGQFALFAGPATAGPAATAPAACVSAAWQPVRSGLYLWRCPTSYHGQIVGGLKGDQLYLRSAAGTITKLVNIPATGNYNTGTVADFGGPWAACLKIPHQAEVCTAHAW
;
A
#
# COMPACT_ATOMS: atom_id res chain seq x y z
N MET A 1 37.92 -3.12 39.91
CA MET A 1 37.57 -4.17 38.92
C MET A 1 36.76 -3.51 37.81
N ARG A 2 37.04 -3.56 36.51
CA ARG A 2 38.11 -4.11 35.67
C ARG A 2 38.28 -3.13 34.49
N VAL A 3 39.48 -2.58 34.35
CA VAL A 3 40.41 -2.76 33.21
C VAL A 3 39.99 -2.01 31.94
N ARG A 4 40.59 -0.83 31.76
CA ARG A 4 40.73 -0.11 30.50
C ARG A 4 41.78 -0.85 29.67
N SER A 5 41.38 -1.45 28.55
CA SER A 5 42.35 -2.00 27.60
C SER A 5 42.91 -0.88 26.74
N PHE A 6 44.19 -0.63 26.95
CA PHE A 6 45.07 0.13 26.07
C PHE A 6 45.34 -0.68 24.81
N ILE A 7 45.26 -0.04 23.64
CA ILE A 7 45.92 -0.53 22.43
C ILE A 7 46.87 0.58 21.99
N MET A 8 48.16 0.27 22.07
CA MET A 8 49.26 1.10 21.61
C MET A 8 50.11 0.21 20.71
N ALA A 9 50.21 0.55 19.43
CA ALA A 9 51.31 0.24 18.49
C ALA A 9 50.93 0.88 17.15
N ALA A 10 51.40 2.09 16.85
CA ALA A 10 52.71 2.40 16.29
C ALA A 10 52.77 2.12 14.78
N ALA A 11 52.93 3.24 14.08
CA ALA A 11 52.94 3.50 12.64
C ALA A 11 53.85 2.60 11.80
N LEU A 12 53.51 2.46 10.51
CA LEU A 12 54.50 2.53 9.44
C LEU A 12 53.91 3.28 8.24
N THR A 13 54.54 4.41 7.92
CA THR A 13 54.41 5.20 6.69
C THR A 13 54.71 4.37 5.45
N MET A 14 53.84 4.45 4.43
CA MET A 14 54.28 4.43 3.03
C MET A 14 53.41 5.37 2.20
N ALA A 15 54.06 6.41 1.69
CA ALA A 15 53.58 7.26 0.63
C ALA A 15 53.38 6.44 -0.65
N GLY A 16 52.30 6.70 -1.39
CA GLY A 16 52.12 6.08 -2.69
C GLY A 16 50.74 6.28 -3.29
N GLN A 17 50.64 7.28 -4.18
CA GLN A 17 49.70 7.36 -5.29
C GLN A 17 48.22 7.59 -4.96
N PHE A 18 47.86 8.88 -4.95
CA PHE A 18 46.54 9.34 -5.42
C PHE A 18 46.34 8.87 -6.87
N ALA A 19 45.78 7.67 -7.04
CA ALA A 19 45.18 7.28 -8.30
C ALA A 19 43.73 7.75 -8.28
N LEU A 20 43.51 8.94 -8.85
CA LEU A 20 42.21 9.43 -9.31
C LEU A 20 41.66 8.46 -10.37
N PHE A 21 41.06 7.35 -9.95
CA PHE A 21 40.15 6.59 -10.81
C PHE A 21 38.77 7.23 -10.70
N ALA A 22 38.57 8.32 -11.44
CA ALA A 22 37.25 8.75 -11.85
C ALA A 22 36.72 7.75 -12.88
N GLY A 23 36.32 6.56 -12.41
CA GLY A 23 35.50 5.67 -13.21
C GLY A 23 34.14 6.33 -13.46
N PRO A 24 33.51 6.15 -14.63
CA PRO A 24 32.15 6.64 -14.82
C PRO A 24 31.28 5.96 -13.76
N ALA A 25 30.72 6.75 -12.85
CA ALA A 25 29.66 6.28 -11.99
C ALA A 25 28.51 5.87 -12.93
N THR A 26 28.38 4.58 -13.21
CA THR A 26 27.16 4.04 -13.78
C THR A 26 26.06 4.44 -12.83
N ALA A 27 25.26 5.43 -13.23
CA ALA A 27 24.03 5.77 -12.57
C ALA A 27 23.25 4.45 -12.45
N GLY A 28 23.10 3.97 -11.21
CA GLY A 28 22.21 2.85 -10.94
C GLY A 28 20.83 3.20 -11.49
N PRO A 29 20.01 2.22 -11.88
CA PRO A 29 18.67 2.49 -12.35
C PRO A 29 17.98 3.38 -11.32
N ALA A 30 17.53 4.56 -11.77
CA ALA A 30 16.73 5.44 -10.95
C ALA A 30 15.55 4.59 -10.44
N ALA A 31 15.40 4.50 -9.12
CA ALA A 31 14.27 3.80 -8.54
C ALA A 31 13.00 4.45 -9.09
N THR A 32 12.27 3.73 -9.93
CA THR A 32 10.96 4.18 -10.40
C THR A 32 10.11 4.40 -9.16
N ALA A 33 9.65 5.63 -8.94
CA ALA A 33 8.72 5.90 -7.86
C ALA A 33 7.52 4.93 -8.01
N PRO A 34 7.06 4.29 -6.92
CA PRO A 34 5.91 3.41 -7.00
C PRO A 34 4.74 4.21 -7.59
N ALA A 35 4.15 3.71 -8.67
CA ALA A 35 3.04 4.39 -9.31
C ALA A 35 1.91 4.63 -8.29
N ALA A 36 1.33 5.82 -8.32
CA ALA A 36 0.26 6.20 -7.41
C ALA A 36 -1.00 5.36 -7.67
N CYS A 37 -1.82 5.15 -6.63
CA CYS A 37 -3.10 4.47 -6.80
C CYS A 37 -4.06 5.33 -7.61
N VAL A 38 -4.82 4.70 -8.51
CA VAL A 38 -5.83 5.33 -9.36
C VAL A 38 -7.21 4.77 -9.05
N SER A 39 -8.27 5.57 -9.19
CA SER A 39 -9.64 5.09 -9.00
C SER A 39 -10.03 4.20 -10.18
N ALA A 40 -10.22 2.91 -9.94
CA ALA A 40 -10.58 1.93 -10.95
C ALA A 40 -12.10 1.82 -11.16
N ALA A 41 -12.89 2.02 -10.11
CA ALA A 41 -14.35 2.04 -10.18
C ALA A 41 -14.97 2.91 -9.09
N TRP A 42 -16.21 3.33 -9.30
CA TRP A 42 -16.98 4.17 -8.37
C TRP A 42 -18.47 3.80 -8.34
N GLN A 43 -19.11 4.05 -7.19
CA GLN A 43 -20.56 3.98 -7.02
C GLN A 43 -21.08 5.19 -6.21
N PRO A 44 -22.25 5.75 -6.61
CA PRO A 44 -22.91 6.84 -5.89
C PRO A 44 -23.64 6.31 -4.65
N VAL A 45 -22.89 5.88 -3.65
CA VAL A 45 -23.44 5.63 -2.31
C VAL A 45 -22.94 6.72 -1.37
N ARG A 46 -23.87 7.57 -0.93
CA ARG A 46 -23.58 8.76 -0.13
C ARG A 46 -22.57 9.66 -0.85
N SER A 47 -21.43 9.95 -0.24
CA SER A 47 -20.38 10.75 -0.86
C SER A 47 -19.47 9.94 -1.80
N GLY A 48 -19.59 8.61 -1.82
CA GLY A 48 -18.96 7.75 -2.84
C GLY A 48 -18.27 6.51 -2.28
N LEU A 49 -18.47 5.38 -2.96
CA LEU A 49 -17.70 4.14 -2.77
C LEU A 49 -16.75 3.99 -3.95
N TYR A 50 -15.47 3.82 -3.65
CA TYR A 50 -14.40 3.74 -4.64
C TYR A 50 -13.69 2.39 -4.53
N LEU A 51 -13.29 1.88 -5.69
CA LEU A 51 -12.25 0.87 -5.80
C LEU A 51 -10.99 1.55 -6.33
N TRP A 52 -9.90 1.45 -5.60
CA TRP A 52 -8.60 1.98 -5.97
C TRP A 52 -7.69 0.85 -6.43
N ARG A 53 -7.03 1.04 -7.57
CA ARG A 53 -5.97 0.18 -8.10
C ARG A 53 -4.63 0.85 -7.87
N CYS A 54 -3.78 0.19 -7.12
CA CYS A 54 -2.37 0.50 -6.94
C CYS A 54 -1.54 -0.46 -7.83
N PRO A 55 -0.21 -0.27 -7.96
CA PRO A 55 0.58 -1.03 -8.95
C PRO A 55 0.57 -2.55 -8.78
N THR A 56 0.35 -3.03 -7.56
CA THR A 56 0.36 -4.46 -7.19
C THR A 56 -0.77 -4.83 -6.24
N SER A 57 -1.72 -3.92 -6.02
CA SER A 57 -2.80 -4.13 -5.05
C SER A 57 -4.07 -3.34 -5.34
N TYR A 58 -5.16 -3.79 -4.73
CA TYR A 58 -6.45 -3.10 -4.71
C TYR A 58 -6.87 -2.73 -3.29
N HIS A 59 -7.61 -1.64 -3.12
CA HIS A 59 -8.35 -1.37 -1.88
C HIS A 59 -9.68 -0.69 -2.18
N GLY A 60 -10.68 -0.96 -1.35
CA GLY A 60 -11.96 -0.25 -1.36
C GLY A 60 -11.91 0.93 -0.40
N GLN A 61 -12.61 2.00 -0.73
CA GLN A 61 -12.79 3.18 0.11
C GLN A 61 -14.24 3.64 0.10
N ILE A 62 -14.79 3.94 1.28
CA ILE A 62 -16.05 4.67 1.41
C ILE A 62 -15.78 6.08 1.93
N VAL A 63 -16.42 7.07 1.30
CA VAL A 63 -16.47 8.45 1.76
C VAL A 63 -17.86 8.68 2.37
N GLY A 64 -17.92 9.11 3.63
CA GLY A 64 -19.19 9.24 4.35
C GLY A 64 -19.81 7.89 4.76
N GLY A 65 -18.97 6.92 5.14
CA GLY A 65 -19.42 5.72 5.83
C GLY A 65 -20.14 6.06 7.13
N LEU A 66 -21.07 5.21 7.59
CA LEU A 66 -21.87 5.39 8.79
C LEU A 66 -21.59 4.22 9.73
N LYS A 67 -21.76 4.46 11.03
CA LYS A 67 -21.59 3.43 12.05
C LYS A 67 -22.44 2.20 11.74
N GLY A 68 -21.80 1.03 11.75
CA GLY A 68 -22.45 -0.26 11.53
C GLY A 68 -22.44 -0.77 10.09
N ASP A 69 -22.07 0.06 9.11
CA ASP A 69 -21.79 -0.44 7.77
C ASP A 69 -20.58 -1.38 7.78
N GLN A 70 -20.50 -2.28 6.80
CA GLN A 70 -19.33 -3.13 6.58
C GLN A 70 -18.77 -2.92 5.19
N LEU A 71 -17.50 -2.52 5.10
CA LEU A 71 -16.77 -2.31 3.86
C LEU A 71 -15.82 -3.49 3.59
N TYR A 72 -15.77 -3.98 2.37
CA TYR A 72 -14.88 -5.09 1.97
C TYR A 72 -14.63 -5.08 0.47
N LEU A 73 -13.67 -5.89 0.03
CA LEU A 73 -13.52 -6.25 -1.36
C LEU A 73 -14.12 -7.63 -1.60
N ARG A 74 -14.70 -7.80 -2.78
CA ARG A 74 -15.25 -9.06 -3.28
C ARG A 74 -14.65 -9.34 -4.66
N SER A 75 -14.16 -10.55 -4.89
CA SER A 75 -13.74 -10.96 -6.24
C SER A 75 -14.93 -11.37 -7.09
N ALA A 76 -14.76 -11.43 -8.41
CA ALA A 76 -15.80 -11.98 -9.30
C ALA A 76 -16.13 -13.46 -9.01
N ALA A 77 -15.20 -14.21 -8.40
CA ALA A 77 -15.44 -15.57 -7.93
C ALA A 77 -16.20 -15.65 -6.60
N GLY A 78 -16.53 -14.50 -5.99
CA GLY A 78 -17.28 -14.41 -4.73
C GLY A 78 -16.41 -14.43 -3.46
N THR A 79 -15.08 -14.44 -3.59
CA THR A 79 -14.18 -14.39 -2.44
C THR A 79 -14.25 -13.02 -1.80
N ILE A 80 -14.65 -12.96 -0.53
CA ILE A 80 -14.68 -11.73 0.27
C ILE A 80 -13.39 -11.62 1.06
N THR A 81 -12.79 -10.43 1.03
CA THR A 81 -11.62 -10.10 1.85
C THR A 81 -12.03 -9.88 3.31
N LYS A 82 -11.14 -9.29 4.12
CA LYS A 82 -11.52 -8.84 5.46
C LYS A 82 -12.66 -7.82 5.40
N LEU A 83 -13.68 -8.03 6.24
CA LEU A 83 -14.75 -7.08 6.52
C LEU A 83 -14.24 -5.98 7.47
N VAL A 84 -14.41 -4.73 7.06
CA VAL A 84 -14.12 -3.54 7.87
C VAL A 84 -15.43 -2.99 8.41
N ASN A 85 -15.66 -3.18 9.71
CA ASN A 85 -16.78 -2.58 10.40
C ASN A 85 -16.51 -1.09 10.59
N ILE A 86 -17.45 -0.25 10.18
CA ILE A 86 -17.34 1.19 10.33
C ILE A 86 -17.75 1.58 11.77
N PRO A 87 -16.83 2.13 12.59
CA PRO A 87 -17.10 2.42 14.00
C PRO A 87 -17.87 3.73 14.22
N ALA A 88 -17.76 4.68 13.30
CA ALA A 88 -18.35 6.00 13.37
C ALA A 88 -18.50 6.59 11.96
N THR A 89 -19.14 7.76 11.84
CA THR A 89 -19.24 8.43 10.54
C THR A 89 -17.88 8.92 10.05
N GLY A 90 -17.51 8.64 8.80
CA GLY A 90 -16.21 9.06 8.27
C GLY A 90 -15.76 8.34 7.01
N ASN A 91 -14.48 8.45 6.69
CA ASN A 91 -13.87 7.82 5.52
C ASN A 91 -13.08 6.58 5.96
N TYR A 92 -13.30 5.46 5.28
CA TYR A 92 -12.72 4.17 5.67
C TYR A 92 -12.21 3.41 4.45
N ASN A 93 -11.13 2.66 4.65
CA ASN A 93 -10.51 1.81 3.62
C ASN A 93 -10.51 0.35 4.06
N THR A 94 -10.56 -0.58 3.10
CA THR A 94 -10.49 -2.03 3.36
C THR A 94 -9.11 -2.51 3.81
N GLY A 95 -8.07 -1.68 3.65
CA GLY A 95 -6.69 -2.13 3.51
C GLY A 95 -6.44 -2.69 2.10
N THR A 96 -5.17 -2.90 1.76
CA THR A 96 -4.75 -3.39 0.44
C THR A 96 -4.79 -4.91 0.35
N VAL A 97 -5.25 -5.43 -0.77
CA VAL A 97 -5.09 -6.84 -1.14
C VAL A 97 -4.28 -6.95 -2.42
N ALA A 98 -3.48 -8.01 -2.54
CA ALA A 98 -2.71 -8.23 -3.76
C ALA A 98 -3.62 -8.38 -4.98
N ASP A 99 -3.08 -8.09 -6.17
CA ASP A 99 -3.83 -8.20 -7.43
C ASP A 99 -4.32 -9.62 -7.73
N PHE A 100 -3.67 -10.63 -7.15
CA PHE A 100 -4.04 -12.03 -7.32
C PHE A 100 -5.37 -12.36 -6.64
N GLY A 101 -6.29 -12.99 -7.37
CA GLY A 101 -7.65 -13.29 -6.91
C GLY A 101 -8.72 -12.33 -7.44
N GLY A 102 -8.33 -11.33 -8.24
CA GLY A 102 -9.23 -10.44 -8.96
C GLY A 102 -9.96 -11.10 -10.15
N PRO A 103 -10.83 -10.36 -10.86
CA PRO A 103 -11.08 -8.92 -10.72
C PRO A 103 -11.84 -8.62 -9.42
N TRP A 104 -11.62 -7.42 -8.87
CA TRP A 104 -12.14 -7.00 -7.56
C TRP A 104 -13.23 -5.95 -7.70
N ALA A 105 -14.17 -5.96 -6.76
CA ALA A 105 -15.14 -4.91 -6.52
C ALA A 105 -15.06 -4.46 -5.05
N ALA A 106 -15.12 -3.16 -4.79
CA ALA A 106 -15.41 -2.63 -3.47
C ALA A 106 -16.91 -2.73 -3.19
N CYS A 107 -17.27 -3.28 -2.03
CA CYS A 107 -18.64 -3.53 -1.60
C CYS A 107 -18.89 -2.92 -0.21
N LEU A 108 -20.09 -2.39 -0.03
CA LEU A 108 -20.60 -1.84 1.22
C LEU A 108 -21.90 -2.56 1.59
N LYS A 109 -21.87 -3.27 2.72
CA LYS A 109 -23.06 -3.83 3.34
C LYS A 109 -23.62 -2.84 4.34
N ILE A 110 -24.80 -2.32 4.03
CA ILE A 110 -25.55 -1.39 4.87
C ILE A 110 -26.55 -2.18 5.70
N PRO A 111 -26.64 -1.99 7.03
CA PRO A 111 -27.62 -2.68 7.86
C PRO A 111 -29.05 -2.51 7.31
N HIS A 112 -29.77 -3.62 7.19
CA HIS A 112 -31.15 -3.67 6.71
C HIS A 112 -31.39 -3.18 5.26
N GLN A 113 -30.34 -3.04 4.46
CA GLN A 113 -30.46 -2.69 3.04
C GLN A 113 -29.72 -3.68 2.15
N ALA A 114 -29.98 -3.59 0.85
CA ALA A 114 -29.21 -4.31 -0.14
C ALA A 114 -27.73 -3.88 -0.10
N GLU A 115 -26.84 -4.83 -0.35
CA GLU A 115 -25.42 -4.55 -0.57
C GLU A 115 -25.24 -3.67 -1.81
N VAL A 116 -24.32 -2.72 -1.74
CA VAL A 116 -23.91 -1.90 -2.88
C VAL A 116 -22.47 -2.23 -3.23
N CYS A 117 -22.19 -2.56 -4.49
CA CYS A 117 -20.85 -2.84 -4.97
C CYS A 117 -20.51 -2.02 -6.21
N THR A 118 -19.25 -1.63 -6.32
CA THR A 118 -18.66 -1.17 -7.58
C THR A 118 -18.67 -2.25 -8.65
N ALA A 119 -18.58 -1.84 -9.91
CA ALA A 119 -18.26 -2.78 -10.98
C ALA A 119 -16.88 -3.41 -10.71
N HIS A 120 -16.71 -4.66 -11.12
CA HIS A 120 -15.41 -5.32 -11.03
C HIS A 120 -14.42 -4.66 -11.99
N ALA A 121 -13.23 -4.31 -11.49
CA ALA A 121 -12.14 -3.78 -12.31
C ALA A 121 -11.07 -4.86 -12.57
N TRP A 122 -10.51 -4.82 -13.78
CA TRP A 122 -9.49 -5.74 -14.31
C TRP A 122 -8.13 -5.05 -14.43
#